data_AF-A0A923ZPK2-F1
#
_entry.id   AF-A0A923ZPK2-F1
#
_cell.length_a   1.000
_cell.length_b   1.000
_cell.length_c   1.000
_cell.angle_alpha   90.00
_cell.angle_beta   90.00
_cell.angle_gamma   90.00
#
_symmetry.space_group_name_H-M   'P 1'
#
loop_
_entity.id
_entity.type
_entity.pdbx_description
1 polymer ?
#
loop_
_entity_poly.entity_id
_entity_poly.type
_entity_poly.pdbx_seq_one_letter_code
_entity_poly.pdbx_strand_id
1 'polypeptide(L)' 'MEPDVTAFLLRIVQTISMAIVWLLINMSVGIYFGFAFFDDAPSLGNYVFYVWFIASFVLLILYLKKKWKGWKEIGE' A
#
# COMPACT_ATOMS: atom_id res chain seq x y z
N MET A 1 12.20 -20.27 18.16
CA MET A 1 11.20 -20.50 17.09
C MET A 1 11.93 -21.14 15.92
N GLU A 2 11.29 -22.04 15.17
CA GLU A 2 11.88 -22.53 13.93
C GLU A 2 12.16 -21.36 12.97
N PRO A 3 13.29 -21.39 12.25
CA PRO A 3 13.67 -20.33 11.32
C PRO A 3 12.58 -20.04 10.29
N ASP A 4 11.88 -21.07 9.84
CA ASP A 4 10.83 -20.99 8.82
C ASP A 4 9.58 -20.25 9.33
N VAL A 5 9.14 -20.56 10.56
CA VAL A 5 8.03 -19.86 11.23
C VAL A 5 8.36 -18.39 11.41
N THR A 6 9.60 -18.07 11.78
CA THR A 6 10.06 -16.69 11.98
C THR A 6 10.06 -15.92 10.66
N ALA A 7 10.54 -16.53 9.58
CA ALA A 7 10.54 -15.94 8.24
C ALA A 7 9.13 -15.67 7.72
N PHE A 8 8.20 -16.59 7.98
CA PHE A 8 6.79 -16.42 7.64
C PHE A 8 6.15 -15.22 8.39
N LEU A 9 6.32 -15.15 9.70
CA LEU A 9 5.81 -14.05 10.52
C LEU A 9 6.41 -12.70 10.10
N LEU A 10 7.72 -12.66 9.83
CA LEU A 10 8.39 -11.45 9.32
C LEU A 10 7.79 -10.99 7.98
N ARG A 11 7.45 -11.91 7.07
CA ARG A 11 6.79 -11.53 5.81
C ARG A 11 5.41 -10.93 6.04
N ILE A 12 4.62 -11.47 6.98
CA ILE A 12 3.32 -10.91 7.36
C ILE A 12 3.51 -9.49 7.89
N VAL A 13 4.40 -9.32 8.88
CA VAL A 13 4.68 -8.00 9.48
C VAL A 13 5.09 -7.01 8.39
N GLN A 14 6.03 -7.37 7.52
CA GLN A 14 6.45 -6.48 6.44
C GLN A 14 5.31 -6.16 5.44
N THR A 15 4.38 -7.08 5.21
CA THR A 15 3.21 -6.84 4.34
C THR A 15 2.28 -5.80 4.97
N ILE A 16 1.98 -5.97 6.26
CA ILE A 16 1.14 -5.04 7.03
C ILE A 16 1.83 -3.67 7.13
N SER A 17 3.11 -3.64 7.49
CA SER A 17 3.89 -2.40 7.58
C SER A 17 3.88 -1.64 6.26
N MET A 18 4.06 -2.32 5.13
CA MET A 18 4.06 -1.66 3.81
C MET A 18 2.68 -1.05 3.49
N ALA A 19 1.59 -1.76 3.80
CA ALA A 19 0.24 -1.25 3.61
C ALA A 19 -0.04 -0.02 4.49
N ILE A 20 0.40 -0.06 5.76
CA ILE A 20 0.27 1.07 6.69
C ILE A 20 1.06 2.27 6.19
N VAL A 21 2.32 2.09 5.78
CA VAL A 21 3.15 3.19 5.25
C VAL A 21 2.52 3.80 4.00
N TRP A 22 2.03 2.97 3.08
CA TRP A 22 1.31 3.45 1.91
C TRP A 22 0.07 4.27 2.28
N LEU A 23 -0.71 3.80 3.26
CA LEU A 23 -1.89 4.52 3.73
C LEU A 23 -1.52 5.84 4.39
N LEU A 24 -0.51 5.87 5.26
CA LEU A 24 -0.05 7.08 5.93
C LEU A 24 0.41 8.15 4.94
N ILE A 25 1.17 7.76 3.91
CA ILE A 25 1.61 8.71 2.88
C ILE A 25 0.40 9.31 2.16
N ASN A 26 -0.54 8.48 1.71
CA ASN A 26 -1.70 8.96 0.97
C ASN A 26 -2.64 9.79 1.85
N MET A 27 -2.83 9.43 3.12
CA MET A 27 -3.61 10.22 4.07
C MET A 27 -2.94 11.57 4.35
N SER A 28 -1.63 11.59 4.61
CA SER A 28 -0.89 12.83 4.83
C SER A 28 -1.00 13.76 3.62
N VAL A 29 -0.78 13.25 2.40
CA VAL A 29 -0.90 14.06 1.18
C VAL A 29 -2.35 14.51 0.97
N GLY A 30 -3.32 13.59 1.08
CA GLY A 30 -4.73 13.89 0.84
C GLY A 30 -5.30 14.92 1.83
N ILE A 31 -4.93 14.81 3.11
CA ILE A 31 -5.42 15.72 4.15
C ILE A 31 -4.66 17.05 4.11
N TYR A 32 -3.32 17.02 4.05
CA TYR A 32 -2.50 18.25 4.12
C TYR A 32 -2.78 19.20 2.97
N PHE A 33 -2.96 18.67 1.75
CA PHE A 33 -3.29 19.48 0.57
C PHE A 33 -4.80 19.64 0.34
N GLY A 34 -5.65 19.08 1.22
CA GLY A 34 -7.10 19.14 1.09
C GLY A 34 -7.68 18.28 -0.05
N PHE A 35 -6.87 17.53 -0.81
CA PHE A 35 -7.34 16.70 -1.93
C PHE A 35 -8.27 15.56 -1.52
N ALA A 36 -8.26 15.16 -0.25
CA ALA A 36 -9.18 14.17 0.30
C ALA A 36 -10.60 14.71 0.50
N PHE A 37 -10.78 16.03 0.56
CA PHE A 37 -12.06 16.68 0.82
C PHE A 37 -12.60 17.34 -0.45
N PHE A 38 -13.93 17.36 -0.57
CA PHE A 38 -14.65 18.10 -1.60
C PHE A 38 -15.40 19.22 -0.91
N ASP A 39 -14.93 20.47 -1.04
CA ASP A 39 -15.60 21.61 -0.39
C ASP A 39 -16.93 21.95 -1.08
N ASP A 40 -16.90 22.37 -2.36
CA ASP A 40 -18.10 22.70 -3.16
C ASP A 40 -18.23 21.83 -4.41
N ALA A 41 -17.15 21.67 -5.16
CA ALA A 41 -17.07 20.83 -6.34
C ALA A 41 -15.69 20.14 -6.42
N PRO A 42 -15.59 18.96 -7.05
CA PRO A 42 -14.31 18.30 -7.23
C PRO A 42 -13.38 19.16 -8.10
N SER A 43 -12.24 19.57 -7.53
CA SER A 43 -11.19 20.26 -8.26
C SER A 43 -10.34 19.28 -9.05
N LEU A 44 -9.56 19.78 -10.02
CA LEU A 44 -8.61 18.98 -10.79
C LEU A 44 -7.60 18.26 -9.86
N GLY A 45 -7.22 18.88 -8.74
CA GLY A 45 -6.34 18.27 -7.73
C GLY A 45 -6.95 17.02 -7.09
N ASN A 46 -8.26 17.02 -6.81
CA ASN A 46 -8.94 15.85 -6.27
C ASN A 46 -8.91 14.69 -7.29
N TYR A 47 -9.24 14.96 -8.55
CA TYR A 47 -9.23 13.93 -9.60
C TYR A 47 -7.85 13.29 -9.75
N VAL A 48 -6.80 14.12 -9.82
CA VAL A 48 -5.41 13.63 -9.91
C VAL A 48 -5.04 12.79 -8.68
N PHE A 49 -5.41 13.25 -7.47
CA PHE A 49 -5.16 12.52 -6.23
C PHE A 49 -5.85 11.15 -6.22
N TYR A 50 -7.13 11.06 -6.58
CA TYR A 50 -7.86 9.78 -6.57
C TYR A 50 -7.37 8.83 -7.67
N VAL A 51 -7.01 9.33 -8.85
CA VAL A 51 -6.37 8.50 -9.90
C VAL A 51 -5.03 7.95 -9.40
N TRP A 52 -4.21 8.79 -8.78
CA TRP A 52 -2.95 8.36 -8.15
C TRP A 52 -3.17 7.36 -7.01
N PHE A 53 -4.16 7.59 -6.16
CA PHE A 53 -4.50 6.72 -5.04
C PHE A 53 -4.87 5.31 -5.55
N ILE A 54 -5.75 5.21 -6.54
CA ILE A 54 -6.14 3.92 -7.14
C ILE A 54 -4.95 3.26 -7.84
N ALA A 55 -4.21 4.00 -8.66
CA ALA A 55 -3.05 3.47 -9.37
C ALA A 55 -1.98 2.93 -8.40
N SER A 56 -1.67 3.70 -7.35
CA SER A 56 -0.71 3.29 -6.33
C SER A 56 -1.21 2.11 -5.49
N PHE A 57 -2.53 2.00 -5.26
CA PHE A 57 -3.13 0.83 -4.60
C PHE A 57 -2.98 -0.44 -5.44
N VAL A 58 -3.22 -0.35 -6.75
CA VAL A 58 -2.99 -1.48 -7.67
C VAL A 58 -1.51 -1.89 -7.66
N LEU A 59 -0.59 -0.92 -7.70
CA LEU A 59 0.84 -1.19 -7.59
C LEU A 59 1.22 -1.85 -6.26
N LEU A 60 0.63 -1.41 -5.14
CA LEU A 60 0.82 -2.03 -3.83
C LEU A 60 0.37 -3.51 -3.86
N ILE A 61 -0.81 -3.80 -4.41
CA ILE A 61 -1.31 -5.17 -4.54
C ILE A 61 -0.36 -6.02 -5.40
N LEU A 62 0.09 -5.50 -6.54
CA LEU A 62 1.03 -6.21 -7.42
C LEU A 62 2.37 -6.48 -6.73
N TYR A 63 2.90 -5.50 -6.00
CA TYR A 63 4.11 -5.63 -5.20
C TYR A 63 3.97 -6.73 -4.13
N LEU A 64 2.86 -6.73 -3.39
CA LEU A 64 2.57 -7.75 -2.39
C LEU A 64 2.41 -9.13 -3.04
N LYS A 65 1.63 -9.26 -4.13
CA LYS A 65 1.49 -10.53 -4.86
C LYS A 65 2.83 -11.08 -5.32
N LYS A 66 3.73 -10.24 -5.85
CA LYS A 66 5.09 -10.64 -6.24
C LYS A 66 5.90 -11.13 -5.04
N LYS A 67 5.84 -10.40 -3.92
CA LYS A 67 6.54 -10.75 -2.66
C LYS A 67 6.11 -12.11 -2.10
N TRP A 68 4.82 -12.44 -2.20
CA TRP A 68 4.27 -13.71 -1.76
C TRP A 68 4.50 -14.85 -2.77
N LYS A 69 4.56 -14.54 -4.07
CA LYS A 69 4.94 -15.54 -5.10
C LYS A 69 6.39 -16.02 -4.91
N GLY A 70 7.34 -15.11 -4.71
CA GLY A 70 8.75 -15.47 -4.51
C GLY A 70 9.04 -16.28 -3.23
N TRP A 71 8.06 -16.42 -2.32
CA TRP A 71 8.17 -17.35 -1.20
C TRP A 71 7.95 -18.79 -1.61
N LYS A 72 6.94 -19.04 -2.47
CA LYS A 72 6.63 -20.39 -2.94
C LYS A 72 7.83 -21.01 -3.66
N GLU A 73 8.61 -20.18 -4.35
CA GLU A 73 9.84 -20.60 -5.05
C GLU A 73 11.02 -20.93 -4.12
N ILE A 74 10.97 -20.59 -2.82
CA ILE A 74 12.03 -20.90 -1.83
C ILE A 74 11.67 -22.13 -0.98
N GLY A 75 10.39 -22.52 -0.96
CA GLY A 75 9.88 -23.68 -0.23
C GLY A 75 9.57 -24.92 -1.09
N GLU A 76 9.84 -24.86 -2.40
CA GLU A 76 9.94 -26.02 -3.32
C GLU A 76 11.42 -26.41 -3.47
#